data_AF-A0A3N5U9M6-F1
#
_entry.id   AF-A0A3N5U9M6-F1
#
_cell.length_a   1.000
_cell.length_b   1.000
_cell.length_c   1.000
_cell.angle_alpha   90.00
_cell.angle_beta   90.00
_cell.angle_gamma   90.00
#
_symmetry.space_group_name_H-M   'P 1'
#
loop_
_entity.id
_entity.type
_entity.pdbx_description
1 polymer ?
#
loop_
_entity_poly.entity_id
_entity_poly.type
_entity_poly.pdbx_seq_one_letter_code
_entity_poly.pdbx_strand_id
1 'polypeptide(L)' 'MPALRQGDKVEVFQKSQDQRWEDYMNEYVGYRGVVTDPDTVINDPEAMVQVTLEGTGGTHRFPQDCLKRL' A
#
# COMPACT_ATOMS: atom_id res chain seq x y z
N MET A 1 12.15 8.84 7.29
CA MET A 1 10.96 8.92 6.41
C MET A 1 9.76 8.56 7.28
N PRO A 2 8.65 9.32 7.27
CA PRO A 2 7.56 9.06 8.21
C PRO A 2 6.91 7.72 7.89
N ALA A 3 6.88 6.83 8.88
CA ALA A 3 6.19 5.54 8.78
C ALA A 3 4.70 5.78 8.51
N LEU A 4 4.11 4.99 7.60
CA LEU A 4 2.67 4.92 7.41
C LEU A 4 2.01 4.47 8.71
N ARG A 5 0.88 5.09 9.10
CA ARG A 5 0.13 4.71 10.29
C ARG A 5 -1.23 4.15 9.91
N GLN A 6 -1.80 3.37 10.82
CA GLN A 6 -3.17 2.91 10.70
C GLN A 6 -4.11 4.11 10.59
N GLY A 7 -5.00 4.09 9.60
CA GLY A 7 -5.92 5.16 9.26
C GLY A 7 -5.36 6.22 8.32
N ASP A 8 -4.08 6.15 7.92
CA ASP A 8 -3.55 7.07 6.92
C ASP A 8 -4.14 6.82 5.54
N LYS A 9 -4.46 7.91 4.84
CA LYS A 9 -4.87 7.86 3.45
C LYS A 9 -3.63 7.76 2.57
N VAL A 10 -3.64 6.77 1.70
CA VAL A 10 -2.55 6.50 0.77
C VAL A 10 -3.11 6.35 -0.64
N GLU A 11 -2.26 6.59 -1.62
CA GLU A 11 -2.56 6.37 -3.03
C GLU A 11 -1.47 5.49 -3.62
N VAL A 12 -1.87 4.55 -4.45
CA VAL A 12 -0.94 3.71 -5.21
C VAL A 12 -0.43 4.54 -6.37
N PHE A 13 0.69 5.25 -6.20
CA PHE A 13 1.16 6.21 -7.20
C PHE A 13 1.95 5.57 -8.35
N GLN A 14 2.53 4.39 -8.11
CA GLN A 14 3.31 3.64 -9.09
C GLN A 14 3.14 2.14 -8.91
N LYS A 15 3.65 1.36 -9.87
CA LYS A 15 3.78 -0.09 -9.75
C LYS A 15 4.98 -0.40 -8.85
N SER A 16 4.85 -1.38 -7.93
CA SER A 16 6.04 -1.85 -7.23
C SER A 16 6.91 -2.71 -8.14
N GLN A 17 8.22 -2.67 -7.93
CA GLN A 17 9.18 -3.60 -8.55
C GLN A 17 9.30 -4.92 -7.77
N ASP A 18 8.57 -5.06 -6.67
CA ASP A 18 8.51 -6.28 -5.88
C ASP A 18 7.94 -7.46 -6.68
N GLN A 19 8.50 -8.65 -6.44
CA GLN A 19 7.99 -9.91 -6.98
C GLN A 19 6.57 -10.27 -6.50
N ARG A 20 6.11 -9.60 -5.44
CA ARG A 20 4.74 -9.73 -4.89
C ARG A 20 3.72 -8.91 -5.67
N TRP A 21 4.16 -8.04 -6.57
CA TRP A 21 3.29 -7.24 -7.41
C TRP A 21 2.75 -8.07 -8.56
N GLU A 22 1.45 -8.28 -8.59
CA GLU A 22 0.78 -9.06 -9.63
C GLU A 22 0.22 -8.14 -10.73
N ASP A 23 0.07 -8.66 -11.95
CA ASP A 23 -0.39 -7.85 -13.09
C ASP A 23 -1.75 -7.17 -12.89
N TYR A 24 -2.67 -7.82 -12.16
CA TYR A 24 -3.97 -7.21 -11.85
C TYR A 24 -3.84 -5.99 -10.92
N MET A 25 -2.75 -5.88 -10.15
CA MET A 25 -2.50 -4.73 -9.27
C MET A 25 -2.16 -3.47 -10.05
N ASN A 26 -1.73 -3.61 -11.31
CA ASN A 26 -1.50 -2.48 -12.20
C ASN A 26 -2.76 -1.65 -12.42
N GLU A 27 -3.94 -2.26 -12.34
CA GLU A 27 -5.21 -1.57 -12.46
C GLU A 27 -5.50 -0.67 -11.26
N TYR A 28 -4.92 -1.00 -10.09
CA TYR A 28 -5.05 -0.19 -8.88
C TYR A 28 -4.07 0.99 -8.83
N VAL A 29 -3.16 1.14 -9.80
CA VAL A 29 -2.29 2.32 -9.86
C VAL A 29 -3.14 3.56 -10.16
N GLY A 30 -3.07 4.53 -9.25
CA GLY A 30 -3.93 5.72 -9.22
C GLY A 30 -5.13 5.59 -8.27
N TYR A 31 -5.36 4.41 -7.68
CA TYR A 31 -6.40 4.24 -6.66
C TYR A 31 -5.93 4.72 -5.30
N ARG A 32 -6.90 5.26 -4.57
CA ARG A 32 -6.75 5.69 -3.18
C ARG A 32 -7.19 4.58 -2.26
N GLY A 33 -6.58 4.54 -1.10
CA GLY A 33 -6.91 3.58 -0.07
C GLY A 33 -6.60 4.14 1.31
N VAL A 34 -7.02 3.38 2.31
CA VAL A 34 -6.74 3.66 3.71
C VAL A 34 -5.88 2.54 4.28
N VAL A 35 -4.81 2.90 4.98
CA VAL A 35 -3.98 1.95 5.70
C VAL A 35 -4.82 1.37 6.82
N THR A 36 -5.16 0.08 6.73
CA THR A 36 -5.92 -0.62 7.78
C THR A 36 -5.02 -1.32 8.77
N ASP A 37 -3.83 -1.71 8.31
CA ASP A 37 -2.79 -2.26 9.16
C ASP A 37 -1.41 -1.82 8.63
N PRO A 38 -0.70 -0.96 9.37
CA PRO A 38 0.62 -0.49 8.98
C PRO A 38 1.75 -1.50 9.25
N ASP A 39 1.47 -2.73 9.74
CA ASP A 39 2.49 -3.57 10.37
C ASP A 39 2.91 -4.80 9.53
N THR A 40 4.18 -5.19 9.57
CA THR A 40 4.52 -6.31 10.46
C THR A 40 5.96 -6.36 10.99
N VAL A 41 6.84 -5.42 10.65
CA VAL A 41 8.21 -5.41 11.21
C VAL A 41 8.69 -3.97 11.45
N ILE A 42 8.82 -3.62 12.73
CA ILE A 42 9.43 -2.37 13.17
C ILE A 42 10.86 -2.27 12.59
N ASN A 43 11.15 -1.22 11.81
CA ASN A 43 12.41 -0.94 11.10
C ASN A 43 12.72 -1.77 9.85
N ASP A 44 11.76 -2.48 9.26
CA ASP A 44 12.02 -3.25 8.04
C ASP A 44 11.60 -2.46 6.78
N PRO A 45 12.54 -2.10 5.91
CA PRO A 45 12.24 -1.38 4.67
C PRO A 45 11.44 -2.23 3.67
N GLU A 46 11.37 -3.55 3.85
CA GLU A 46 10.59 -4.48 3.00
C GLU A 46 9.20 -4.80 3.59
N ALA A 47 8.79 -4.10 4.65
CA ALA A 47 7.49 -4.31 5.29
C ALA A 47 6.33 -4.02 4.33
N MET A 48 5.41 -4.98 4.21
CA MET A 48 4.15 -4.78 3.48
C MET A 48 3.15 -4.03 4.36
N VAL A 49 2.40 -3.13 3.74
CA VAL A 49 1.34 -2.36 4.39
C VAL A 49 0.00 -2.83 3.86
N GLN A 50 -0.94 -3.08 4.77
CA GLN A 50 -2.28 -3.47 4.41
C GLN A 50 -3.14 -2.23 4.16
N VAL A 51 -3.58 -2.08 2.92
CA VAL A 51 -4.36 -0.96 2.43
C VAL A 51 -5.70 -1.47 1.93
N THR A 52 -6.78 -0.88 2.45
CA THR A 52 -8.11 -1.08 1.88
C THR A 52 -8.32 -0.05 0.79
N LEU A 53 -8.46 -0.52 -0.45
CA LEU A 53 -8.68 0.33 -1.60
C LEU A 53 -10.11 0.89 -1.60
N GLU A 54 -10.22 2.21 -1.76
CA GLU A 54 -11.48 2.91 -1.91
C GLU A 54 -12.03 2.61 -3.31
N GLY A 55 -13.22 2.01 -3.39
CA GLY A 55 -13.91 1.69 -4.65
C GLY A 55 -13.95 0.19 -4.99
N THR A 56 -12.97 -0.60 -4.57
CA THR A 56 -13.01 -2.08 -4.68
C THR A 56 -13.52 -2.76 -3.42
N GLY A 57 -13.44 -2.10 -2.25
CA GLY A 57 -13.85 -2.66 -0.96
C GLY A 57 -12.95 -3.81 -0.48
N GLY A 58 -11.90 -4.11 -1.24
CA GLY A 58 -10.92 -5.15 -0.96
C GLY A 58 -9.74 -4.60 -0.16
N THR A 59 -9.30 -5.38 0.82
CA THR A 59 -8.10 -5.12 1.59
C THR A 59 -6.93 -5.86 0.94
N HIS A 60 -5.96 -5.11 0.44
CA HIS A 60 -4.78 -5.62 -0.26
C HIS A 60 -3.51 -5.23 0.48
N ARG A 61 -2.46 -6.05 0.35
CA ARG A 61 -1.15 -5.74 0.91
C ARG A 61 -0.25 -5.21 -0.19
N PHE A 62 0.23 -4.00 0.00
CA PHE A 62 1.14 -3.34 -0.92
C PHE A 62 2.46 -3.01 -0.23
N PRO A 63 3.59 -3.10 -0.93
CA PRO A 63 4.86 -2.59 -0.42
C PRO A 63 4.80 -1.07 -0.24
N GLN A 64 5.58 -0.53 0.69
CA GLN A 64 5.58 0.91 0.96
C GLN A 64 6.11 1.74 -0.22
N ASP A 65 6.96 1.15 -1.06
CA ASP A 65 7.60 1.85 -2.20
C ASP A 65 6.58 2.38 -3.23
N CYS A 66 5.45 1.67 -3.40
CA CYS A 66 4.41 2.07 -4.35
C CYS A 66 3.30 2.92 -3.72
N LEU A 67 3.31 3.09 -2.39
CA LEU A 67 2.30 3.83 -1.65
C LEU A 67 2.80 5.25 -1.36
N LYS A 68 1.95 6.22 -1.66
CA LYS A 68 2.19 7.63 -1.32
C LYS A 68 1.12 8.12 -0.37
N ARG A 69 1.54 8.62 0.80
CA ARG A 69 0.63 9.27 1.74
C ARG A 69 0.06 10.55 1.12
N LEU A 70 -1.26 10.71 1.25
CA LEU A 70 -2.00 11.92 0.85
C LEU A 70 -2.22 12.87 2.03
#